data_AF-A0ABD3PA44-F1
#
_entry.id   AF-A0ABD3PA44-F1
#
_cell.length_a   1.000
_cell.length_b   1.000
_cell.length_c   1.000
_cell.angle_alpha   90.00
_cell.angle_beta   90.00
_cell.angle_gamma   90.00
#
_symmetry.space_group_name_H-M   'P 1'
#
loop_
_entity.id
_entity.type
_entity.pdbx_description
1 polymer ?
#
loop_
_entity_poly.entity_id
_entity_poly.type
_entity_poly.pdbx_seq_one_letter_code
_entity_poly.pdbx_strand_id
1 'polypeptide(L)'
;MTDEAHYLDSYLSEILPKLGLDVETYGPYVTGYANDDDGVDGLDDLIELLRASSESHGDDEDSWQEFRKEILRRRDDFLNGEDSRREQRIIELQKEQSSSLQKEIELAQKNQLELEARKQMELESKKLENMSADRIALMAKFGYEAEHDSDGEEDEKEESDKPISNREYAAQQALKSAREQRTVYKQTKKEAQMETKKAKEAQNAKKEERRKRAVKGERKR
;
A
#
# COMPACT_ATOMS: atom_id res chain seq x y z
N MET A 1 26.39 -17.47 6.90
CA MET A 1 26.05 -17.26 5.48
C MET A 1 25.27 -18.50 5.12
N THR A 2 23.98 -18.38 4.86
CA THR A 2 23.20 -19.52 4.38
C THR A 2 23.63 -19.69 2.93
N ASP A 3 24.39 -20.75 2.65
CA ASP A 3 24.61 -21.22 1.29
C ASP A 3 23.23 -21.57 0.74
N GLU A 4 22.59 -20.60 0.10
CA GLU A 4 21.39 -20.83 -0.67
C GLU A 4 21.84 -21.72 -1.83
N ALA A 5 21.58 -23.01 -1.71
CA ALA A 5 21.93 -24.00 -2.71
C ALA A 5 21.42 -23.51 -4.07
N HIS A 6 22.34 -23.39 -5.02
CA HIS A 6 22.02 -22.90 -6.35
C HIS A 6 21.04 -23.87 -7.01
N TYR A 7 20.14 -23.36 -7.85
CA TYR A 7 19.12 -24.18 -8.52
C TYR A 7 19.71 -25.27 -9.43
N LEU A 8 20.99 -25.16 -9.79
CA LEU A 8 21.75 -26.17 -10.54
C LEU A 8 22.53 -27.16 -9.67
N ASP A 9 22.76 -26.91 -8.37
CA ASP A 9 23.68 -27.70 -7.56
C ASP A 9 23.31 -29.19 -7.52
N SER A 10 22.02 -29.48 -7.31
CA SER A 10 21.53 -30.87 -7.30
C SER A 10 21.77 -31.57 -8.63
N TYR A 11 21.64 -30.86 -9.76
CA TYR A 11 21.87 -31.44 -11.07
C TYR A 11 23.35 -31.65 -11.35
N LEU A 12 24.17 -30.63 -11.07
CA LEU A 12 25.61 -30.66 -11.31
C LEU A 12 26.27 -31.76 -10.50
N SER A 13 25.81 -31.99 -9.26
CA SER A 13 26.26 -33.10 -8.43
C SER A 13 26.03 -34.49 -9.03
N GLU A 14 25.02 -34.63 -9.90
CA GLU A 14 24.68 -35.88 -10.54
C GLU A 14 25.35 -36.04 -11.91
N ILE A 15 25.41 -34.98 -12.72
CA ILE A 15 25.80 -35.06 -14.13
C ILE A 15 27.31 -34.86 -14.36
N LEU A 16 27.98 -33.99 -13.59
CA LEU A 16 29.41 -33.75 -13.78
C LEU A 16 30.24 -35.02 -13.56
N PRO A 17 29.98 -35.84 -12.52
CA PRO A 17 30.71 -37.11 -12.36
C PRO A 17 30.48 -38.09 -13.51
N LYS A 18 29.28 -38.09 -14.10
CA LYS A 18 28.96 -38.94 -15.26
C LYS A 18 29.74 -38.51 -16.50
N LEU A 19 30.02 -37.21 -16.64
CA LEU A 19 30.87 -36.65 -17.68
C LEU A 19 32.38 -36.76 -17.37
N GLY A 20 32.75 -37.37 -16.24
CA GLY A 20 34.13 -37.50 -15.80
C GLY A 20 34.74 -36.19 -15.29
N LEU A 21 33.90 -35.30 -14.76
CA LEU A 21 34.30 -34.01 -14.21
C LEU A 21 34.02 -33.96 -12.70
N ASP A 22 34.93 -33.34 -11.97
CA ASP A 22 34.76 -33.13 -10.53
C ASP A 22 33.76 -31.99 -10.22
N VAL A 23 32.81 -32.27 -9.33
CA VAL A 23 31.73 -31.32 -8.98
C VAL A 23 32.28 -30.12 -8.24
N GLU A 24 33.23 -30.31 -7.33
CA GLU A 24 33.79 -29.22 -6.52
C GLU A 24 34.65 -28.27 -7.37
N THR A 25 35.36 -28.84 -8.35
CA THR A 25 36.20 -28.07 -9.28
C THR A 25 35.35 -27.34 -10.32
N TYR A 26 34.42 -28.02 -11.00
CA TYR A 26 33.72 -27.45 -12.16
C TYR A 26 32.34 -26.87 -11.87
N GLY A 27 31.67 -27.31 -10.80
CA GLY A 27 30.36 -26.80 -10.37
C GLY A 27 30.31 -25.28 -10.21
N PRO A 28 31.26 -24.65 -9.50
CA PRO A 28 31.30 -23.20 -9.33
C PRO A 28 31.36 -22.42 -10.65
N TYR A 29 32.07 -22.94 -11.66
CA TYR A 29 32.16 -22.29 -12.98
C TYR A 29 30.82 -22.32 -13.72
N VAL A 30 30.12 -23.46 -13.66
CA VAL A 30 28.79 -23.60 -14.26
C VAL A 30 27.77 -22.70 -13.56
N THR A 31 27.78 -22.67 -12.23
CA THR A 31 26.89 -21.78 -11.46
C THR A 31 27.23 -20.31 -11.64
N GLY A 32 28.52 -19.97 -11.82
CA GLY A 32 28.96 -18.60 -12.11
C GLY A 32 28.38 -18.11 -13.44
N TYR A 33 28.60 -18.87 -14.51
CA TYR A 33 28.06 -18.57 -15.84
C TYR A 33 26.53 -18.54 -15.88
N ALA A 34 25.86 -19.41 -15.13
CA ALA A 34 24.40 -19.44 -15.10
C ALA A 34 23.78 -18.20 -14.43
N ASN A 35 24.55 -17.45 -13.64
CA ASN A 35 24.16 -16.20 -13.00
C ASN A 35 24.63 -14.96 -13.77
N ASP A 36 25.65 -15.08 -14.60
CA ASP A 36 26.14 -13.98 -15.42
C ASP A 36 25.18 -13.73 -16.59
N ASP A 37 24.93 -12.44 -16.86
CA ASP A 37 23.97 -11.97 -17.88
C ASP A 37 24.52 -12.12 -19.32
N ASP A 38 25.69 -12.76 -19.46
CA ASP A 38 26.46 -12.92 -20.70
C ASP A 38 25.84 -13.90 -21.71
N GLY A 39 24.59 -14.31 -21.48
CA GLY A 39 23.76 -14.98 -22.47
C GLY A 39 24.19 -16.42 -22.80
N VAL A 40 23.80 -16.87 -24.00
CA VAL A 40 23.98 -18.24 -24.52
C VAL A 40 25.41 -18.48 -25.01
N ASP A 41 26.08 -17.42 -25.49
CA ASP A 41 27.43 -17.52 -26.07
C ASP A 41 28.48 -17.90 -25.02
N GLY A 42 28.37 -17.38 -23.79
CA GLY A 42 29.28 -17.75 -22.70
C GLY A 42 29.12 -19.21 -22.23
N LEU A 43 27.92 -19.77 -22.35
CA LEU A 43 27.68 -21.17 -22.01
C LEU A 43 28.36 -22.12 -23.01
N ASP A 44 28.45 -21.73 -24.29
CA ASP A 44 29.09 -22.54 -25.33
C ASP A 44 30.61 -22.60 -25.10
N ASP A 45 31.25 -21.47 -24.80
CA ASP A 45 32.67 -21.41 -24.43
C ASP A 45 32.98 -22.25 -23.17
N LEU A 46 32.09 -22.20 -22.17
CA LEU A 46 32.22 -23.03 -20.97
C LEU A 46 32.08 -24.52 -21.30
N ILE A 47 31.11 -24.90 -22.13
CA ILE A 47 30.92 -26.29 -22.54
C ILE A 47 32.15 -26.79 -23.31
N GLU A 48 32.74 -25.97 -24.19
CA GLU A 48 33.96 -26.34 -24.90
C GLU A 48 35.13 -26.57 -23.92
N LEU A 49 35.28 -25.72 -22.90
CA LEU A 49 36.27 -25.89 -21.85
C LEU A 49 36.05 -27.18 -21.03
N LEU A 50 34.79 -27.46 -20.65
CA LEU A 50 34.43 -28.66 -19.90
C LEU A 50 34.62 -29.93 -20.73
N ARG A 51 34.30 -29.86 -22.02
CA ARG A 51 34.52 -30.95 -22.98
C ARG A 51 36.01 -31.24 -23.15
N ALA A 52 36.85 -30.21 -23.28
CA ALA A 52 38.30 -30.37 -23.33
C ALA A 52 38.89 -30.94 -22.03
N SER A 53 38.21 -30.71 -20.90
CA SER A 53 38.58 -31.22 -19.59
C SER A 53 37.95 -32.58 -19.26
N SER A 54 37.01 -33.07 -20.06
CA SER A 54 36.32 -34.33 -19.81
C SER A 54 37.23 -35.49 -20.21
N GLU A 55 37.50 -36.36 -19.24
CA GLU A 55 38.35 -37.53 -19.47
C GLU A 55 37.65 -38.67 -20.21
N SER A 56 36.31 -38.66 -20.25
CA SER A 56 35.52 -39.84 -20.65
C SER A 56 34.51 -39.60 -21.77
N HIS A 57 34.01 -38.37 -21.93
CA HIS A 57 32.92 -38.05 -22.84
C HIS A 57 33.25 -36.88 -23.79
N GLY A 58 34.54 -36.59 -23.99
CA GLY A 58 35.00 -35.52 -24.90
C GLY A 58 34.47 -35.65 -26.34
N ASP A 59 34.17 -36.85 -26.82
CA ASP A 59 33.68 -37.08 -28.19
C ASP A 59 32.15 -37.26 -28.29
N ASP A 60 31.44 -37.32 -27.15
CA ASP A 60 30.00 -37.59 -27.10
C ASP A 60 29.18 -36.29 -27.18
N GLU A 61 29.02 -35.81 -28.42
CA GLU A 61 28.29 -34.59 -28.74
C GLU A 61 26.86 -34.56 -28.20
N ASP A 62 26.16 -35.70 -28.20
CA ASP A 62 24.76 -35.78 -27.78
C ASP A 62 24.62 -35.49 -26.28
N SER A 63 25.53 -36.03 -25.46
CA SER A 63 25.58 -35.78 -24.01
C SER A 63 25.81 -34.30 -23.69
N TRP A 64 26.68 -33.61 -24.43
CA TRP A 64 26.94 -32.18 -24.23
C TRP A 64 25.78 -31.30 -24.67
N GLN A 65 25.09 -31.67 -25.76
CA GLN A 65 23.88 -30.96 -26.18
C GLN A 65 22.72 -31.14 -25.19
N GLU A 66 22.57 -32.34 -24.62
CA GLU A 66 21.58 -32.59 -23.57
C GLU A 66 21.93 -31.78 -22.30
N PHE A 67 23.19 -31.80 -21.88
CA PHE A 67 23.68 -31.02 -20.75
C PHE A 67 23.38 -29.52 -20.92
N ARG A 68 23.66 -28.96 -22.10
CA ARG A 68 23.35 -27.57 -22.47
C ARG A 68 21.86 -27.26 -22.36
N LYS A 69 21.02 -28.07 -23.02
CA LYS A 69 19.56 -27.88 -23.03
C LYS A 69 19.00 -27.88 -21.62
N GLU A 70 19.48 -28.78 -20.78
CA GLU A 70 18.97 -28.91 -19.42
C GLU A 70 19.45 -27.77 -18.51
N ILE A 71 20.66 -27.23 -18.69
CA ILE A 71 21.08 -25.99 -18.00
C ILE A 71 20.15 -24.83 -18.36
N LEU A 72 19.91 -24.61 -19.66
CA LEU A 72 19.06 -23.52 -20.14
C LEU A 72 17.61 -23.67 -19.64
N ARG A 73 17.06 -24.88 -19.75
CA ARG A 73 15.72 -25.17 -19.24
C ARG A 73 15.59 -24.88 -17.75
N ARG A 74 16.54 -25.32 -16.93
CA ARG A 74 16.49 -25.06 -15.49
C ARG A 74 16.67 -23.57 -15.15
N ARG A 75 17.47 -22.84 -15.93
CA ARG A 75 17.58 -21.37 -15.82
C ARG A 75 16.22 -20.72 -16.10
N ASP A 76 15.56 -21.10 -17.18
CA ASP A 76 14.24 -20.56 -17.54
C ASP A 76 13.20 -20.89 -16.46
N ASP A 77 13.17 -22.13 -15.97
CA ASP A 77 12.27 -22.55 -14.88
C ASP A 77 12.53 -21.74 -13.59
N PHE A 78 13.80 -21.46 -13.27
CA PHE A 78 14.18 -20.65 -12.12
C PHE A 78 13.72 -19.19 -12.27
N LEU A 79 13.99 -18.56 -13.43
CA LEU A 79 13.60 -17.18 -13.71
C LEU A 79 12.06 -17.02 -13.70
N ASN A 80 11.35 -17.92 -14.36
CA ASN A 80 9.88 -17.93 -14.37
C ASN A 80 9.30 -18.15 -12.96
N GLY A 81 9.95 -19.00 -12.16
CA GLY A 81 9.58 -19.24 -10.77
C GLY A 81 9.83 -18.03 -9.86
N GLU A 82 10.97 -17.35 -10.04
CA GLU A 82 11.29 -16.10 -9.34
C GLU A 82 10.28 -14.99 -9.66
N ASP A 83 9.94 -14.81 -10.93
CA ASP A 83 8.97 -13.82 -11.37
C ASP A 83 7.58 -14.12 -10.80
N SER A 84 7.14 -15.38 -10.84
CA SER A 84 5.87 -15.80 -10.23
C SER A 84 5.84 -15.52 -8.72
N ARG A 85 6.94 -15.78 -8.00
CA ARG A 85 7.06 -15.49 -6.56
C ARG A 85 7.08 -13.99 -6.28
N ARG A 86 7.67 -13.20 -7.16
CA ARG A 86 7.70 -11.73 -7.05
C ARG A 86 6.29 -11.17 -7.27
N GLU A 87 5.57 -11.64 -8.27
CA GLU A 87 4.18 -11.27 -8.54
C GLU A 87 3.26 -11.60 -7.37
N GLN A 88 3.37 -12.81 -6.81
CA GLN A 88 2.59 -13.20 -5.62
C GLN A 88 2.83 -12.26 -4.44
N ARG A 89 4.10 -11.90 -4.17
CA ARG A 89 4.43 -10.94 -3.11
C ARG A 89 3.83 -9.55 -3.36
N ILE A 90 3.78 -9.11 -4.61
CA ILE A 90 3.15 -7.82 -4.97
C ILE A 90 1.64 -7.88 -4.71
N ILE A 91 0.98 -8.97 -5.10
CA ILE A 91 -0.46 -9.17 -4.87
C ILE A 91 -0.78 -9.20 -3.37
N GLU A 92 0.02 -9.93 -2.58
CA GLU A 92 -0.14 -9.99 -1.12
C GLU A 92 0.00 -8.61 -0.48
N LEU A 93 1.02 -7.84 -0.86
CA LEU A 93 1.22 -6.47 -0.37
C LEU A 93 0.02 -5.57 -0.72
N GLN A 94 -0.51 -5.66 -1.94
CA GLN A 94 -1.69 -4.89 -2.35
C GLN A 94 -2.94 -5.30 -1.56
N LYS A 95 -3.09 -6.59 -1.25
CA LYS A 95 -4.20 -7.10 -0.44
C LYS A 95 -4.11 -6.61 1.01
N GLU A 96 -2.91 -6.59 1.59
CA GLU A 96 -2.68 -6.04 2.92
C GLU A 96 -2.97 -4.54 2.98
N GLN A 97 -2.51 -3.78 1.98
CA GLN A 97 -2.76 -2.34 1.88
C GLN A 97 -4.25 -2.02 1.74
N SER A 98 -4.95 -2.72 0.84
CA SER A 98 -6.40 -2.53 0.66
C SER A 98 -7.19 -2.91 1.91
N SER A 99 -6.83 -4.01 2.59
CA SER A 99 -7.44 -4.37 3.88
C SER A 99 -7.19 -3.33 4.96
N SER A 100 -5.98 -2.76 5.04
CA SER A 100 -5.66 -1.70 6.00
C SER A 100 -6.47 -0.43 5.75
N LEU A 101 -6.56 0.01 4.49
CA LEU A 101 -7.35 1.19 4.11
C LEU A 101 -8.83 0.99 4.40
N GLN A 102 -9.35 -0.22 4.16
CA GLN A 102 -10.75 -0.53 4.45
C GLN A 102 -11.06 -0.45 5.95
N LYS A 103 -10.17 -0.95 6.81
CA LYS A 103 -10.30 -0.79 8.27
C LYS A 103 -10.26 0.67 8.71
N GLU A 104 -9.41 1.48 8.08
CA GLU A 104 -9.33 2.92 8.37
C GLU A 104 -10.61 3.66 7.97
N ILE A 105 -11.19 3.32 6.81
CA ILE A 105 -12.49 3.85 6.37
C ILE A 105 -13.60 3.47 7.33
N GLU A 106 -13.69 2.20 7.75
CA GLU A 106 -14.69 1.73 8.72
C GLU A 106 -14.56 2.46 10.07
N LEU A 107 -13.32 2.66 10.55
CA LEU A 107 -13.07 3.40 11.78
C LEU A 107 -13.47 4.87 11.64
N ALA A 108 -13.16 5.51 10.51
CA ALA A 108 -13.55 6.89 10.24
C ALA A 108 -15.08 7.05 10.15
N GLN A 109 -15.77 6.12 9.48
CA GLN A 109 -17.24 6.12 9.40
C GLN A 109 -17.87 5.95 10.79
N LYS A 110 -17.35 5.03 11.60
CA LYS A 110 -17.84 4.84 12.97
C LYS A 110 -17.66 6.10 13.83
N ASN A 111 -16.49 6.73 13.75
CA ASN A 111 -16.21 7.98 14.48
C ASN A 111 -17.12 9.12 14.02
N GLN A 112 -17.44 9.19 12.72
CA GLN A 112 -18.35 10.19 12.18
C GLN A 112 -19.78 10.00 12.70
N LEU A 113 -20.28 8.76 12.70
CA LEU A 113 -21.59 8.43 13.27
C LEU A 113 -21.66 8.75 14.77
N GLU A 114 -20.60 8.47 15.54
CA GLU A 114 -20.53 8.81 16.95
C GLU A 114 -20.57 10.33 17.19
N LEU A 115 -19.85 11.11 16.38
CA LEU A 115 -19.89 12.58 16.44
C LEU A 115 -21.28 13.14 16.09
N GLU A 116 -21.96 12.57 15.09
CA GLU A 116 -23.31 12.96 14.71
C GLU A 116 -24.33 12.62 15.82
N ALA A 117 -24.24 11.43 16.42
CA ALA A 117 -25.06 11.03 17.55
C ALA A 117 -24.84 11.95 18.77
N ARG A 118 -23.58 12.31 19.07
CA ARG A 118 -23.26 13.24 20.15
C ARG A 118 -23.83 14.65 19.90
N LYS A 119 -23.77 15.12 18.64
CA LYS A 119 -24.38 16.41 18.25
C LYS A 119 -25.89 16.39 18.39
N GLN A 120 -26.55 15.28 18.02
CA GLN A 120 -28.00 15.14 18.19
C GLN A 120 -28.39 15.18 19.67
N MET A 121 -27.69 14.43 20.53
CA MET A 121 -27.93 14.49 21.97
C MET A 121 -27.71 15.90 22.56
N GLU A 122 -26.69 16.63 22.11
CA GLU A 122 -26.45 18.01 22.56
C GLU A 122 -27.54 18.98 22.06
N LEU A 123 -28.07 18.78 20.85
CA LEU A 123 -29.18 19.57 20.33
C LEU A 123 -30.49 19.26 21.09
N GLU A 124 -30.74 18.00 21.43
CA GLU A 124 -31.87 17.60 22.26
C GLU A 124 -31.77 18.16 23.67
N SER A 125 -30.59 18.09 24.30
CA SER A 125 -30.37 18.66 25.63
C SER A 125 -30.55 20.18 25.64
N LYS A 126 -30.02 20.90 24.63
CA LYS A 126 -30.22 22.35 24.50
C LYS A 126 -31.67 22.73 24.18
N LYS A 127 -32.42 21.89 23.45
CA LYS A 127 -33.86 22.10 23.25
C LYS A 127 -34.62 22.01 24.58
N LEU A 128 -34.26 21.06 25.43
CA LEU A 128 -34.84 20.89 26.77
C LEU A 128 -34.46 22.06 27.71
N GLU A 129 -33.20 22.52 27.70
CA GLU A 129 -32.76 23.67 28.52
C GLU A 129 -33.40 25.00 28.12
N ASN A 130 -33.73 25.19 26.84
CA ASN A 130 -34.39 26.41 26.35
C ASN A 130 -35.93 26.37 26.41
N MET A 131 -36.54 25.27 26.89
CA MET A 131 -37.98 25.24 27.17
C MET A 131 -38.26 25.76 28.59
N SER A 132 -39.19 26.69 28.73
CA SER A 132 -39.64 27.15 30.05
C SER A 132 -40.20 25.98 30.86
N ALA A 133 -39.99 25.98 32.18
CA ALA A 133 -40.47 24.92 33.07
C ALA A 133 -41.97 24.63 32.91
N ASP A 134 -42.77 25.65 32.61
CA ASP A 134 -44.21 25.52 32.34
C ASP A 134 -44.50 24.76 31.04
N ARG A 135 -43.70 24.95 29.98
CA ARG A 135 -43.85 24.22 28.71
C ARG A 135 -43.47 22.75 28.85
N ILE A 136 -42.43 22.47 29.64
CA ILE A 136 -42.01 21.09 29.98
C ILE A 136 -43.10 20.40 30.81
N ALA A 137 -43.69 21.09 31.79
CA ALA A 137 -44.79 20.57 32.59
C ALA A 137 -46.08 20.34 31.77
N LEU A 138 -46.39 21.21 30.81
CA LEU A 138 -47.51 21.04 29.87
C LEU A 138 -47.31 19.83 28.95
N MET A 139 -46.12 19.65 28.36
CA MET A 139 -45.83 18.45 27.56
C MET A 139 -45.79 17.16 28.39
N ALA A 140 -45.33 17.21 29.64
CA ALA A 140 -45.38 16.03 30.52
C ALA A 140 -46.80 15.68 30.95
N LYS A 141 -47.69 16.68 31.09
CA LYS A 141 -49.07 16.49 31.53
C LYS A 141 -50.04 16.17 30.39
N PHE A 142 -49.76 16.60 29.16
CA PHE A 142 -50.64 16.44 28.00
C PHE A 142 -49.97 15.80 26.77
N GLY A 143 -48.68 15.49 26.81
CA GLY A 143 -47.91 15.00 25.65
C GLY A 143 -47.88 13.47 25.48
N TYR A 144 -48.66 12.73 26.27
CA TYR A 144 -48.91 11.30 26.05
C TYR A 144 -50.41 11.02 26.10
N GLU A 145 -51.10 11.42 25.04
CA GLU A 145 -52.36 10.81 24.58
C GLU A 145 -52.61 11.31 23.15
N ALA A 146 -51.97 10.66 22.17
CA ALA A 146 -52.37 10.76 20.77
C ALA A 146 -52.24 9.36 20.15
N GLU A 147 -52.96 8.41 20.73
CA GLU A 147 -53.72 7.49 19.87
C GLU A 147 -54.94 8.26 19.34
N HIS A 148 -55.20 8.08 18.05
CA HIS A 148 -56.38 8.45 17.26
C HIS A 148 -56.53 9.88 16.68
N ASP A 149 -56.64 9.88 15.35
CA ASP A 149 -57.64 10.55 14.50
C ASP A 149 -58.22 11.89 14.96
N SER A 150 -58.12 12.91 14.09
CA SER A 150 -59.28 13.55 13.44
C SER A 150 -58.89 14.90 12.85
N ASP A 151 -59.45 15.15 11.66
CA ASP A 151 -59.53 16.42 10.93
C ASP A 151 -59.83 17.65 11.80
N GLY A 152 -59.32 18.82 11.39
CA GLY A 152 -59.82 20.10 11.89
C GLY A 152 -58.94 21.31 11.55
N GLU A 153 -59.50 22.24 10.80
CA GLU A 153 -58.97 23.48 10.22
C GLU A 153 -58.63 24.64 11.20
N GLU A 154 -57.91 25.63 10.62
CA GLU A 154 -57.86 27.08 10.94
C GLU A 154 -57.20 27.54 12.27
N ASP A 155 -56.58 28.71 12.42
CA ASP A 155 -55.93 29.76 11.61
C ASP A 155 -55.35 30.74 12.67
N GLU A 156 -54.26 31.45 12.38
CA GLU A 156 -53.92 32.81 12.88
C GLU A 156 -52.41 33.12 12.99
N LYS A 157 -52.13 34.36 12.63
CA LYS A 157 -50.85 34.94 12.17
C LYS A 157 -49.93 35.38 13.30
N GLU A 158 -48.63 35.18 13.11
CA GLU A 158 -47.61 36.12 13.61
C GLU A 158 -46.60 36.44 12.50
N GLU A 159 -46.56 37.73 12.15
CA GLU A 159 -45.77 38.33 11.08
C GLU A 159 -44.44 38.82 11.65
N SER A 160 -43.39 37.99 11.63
CA SER A 160 -41.99 38.47 11.67
C SER A 160 -40.98 37.38 11.30
N ASP A 161 -41.02 36.88 10.07
CA ASP A 161 -39.80 36.43 9.39
C ASP A 161 -40.14 36.23 7.92
N LYS A 162 -39.70 37.16 7.07
CA LYS A 162 -39.73 36.93 5.62
C LYS A 162 -38.84 35.71 5.36
N PRO A 163 -39.35 34.61 4.79
CA PRO A 163 -38.50 33.49 4.44
C PRO A 163 -37.44 34.00 3.47
N ILE A 164 -36.17 33.91 3.88
CA ILE A 164 -35.01 34.27 3.06
C ILE A 164 -35.19 33.61 1.71
N SER A 165 -35.29 34.41 0.65
CA SER A 165 -35.48 33.88 -0.70
C SER A 165 -34.31 32.96 -1.03
N ASN A 166 -34.52 31.88 -1.80
CA ASN A 166 -33.44 31.02 -2.30
C ASN A 166 -32.28 31.82 -2.92
N ARG A 167 -32.59 32.98 -3.51
CA ARG A 167 -31.60 33.92 -4.06
C ARG A 167 -30.70 34.55 -2.99
N GLU A 168 -31.28 34.93 -1.85
CA GLU A 168 -30.55 35.52 -0.73
C GLU A 168 -29.72 34.47 0.02
N TYR A 169 -30.23 33.24 0.17
CA TYR A 169 -29.48 32.13 0.75
C TYR A 169 -28.24 31.77 -0.10
N ALA A 170 -28.40 31.71 -1.43
CA ALA A 170 -27.29 31.49 -2.35
C ALA A 170 -26.24 32.61 -2.29
N ALA A 171 -26.68 33.87 -2.21
CA ALA A 171 -25.79 35.01 -2.07
C ALA A 171 -25.02 34.97 -0.74
N GLN A 172 -25.66 34.59 0.38
CA GLN A 172 -25.00 34.44 1.67
C GLN A 172 -24.00 33.29 1.69
N GLN A 173 -24.31 32.14 1.08
CA GLN A 173 -23.35 31.05 0.95
C GLN A 173 -22.13 31.44 0.10
N ALA A 174 -22.34 32.13 -1.02
CA ALA A 174 -21.24 32.61 -1.86
C ALA A 174 -20.33 33.61 -1.12
N LEU A 175 -20.90 34.45 -0.25
CA LEU A 175 -20.14 35.39 0.56
C LEU A 175 -19.35 34.69 1.67
N LYS A 176 -19.91 33.65 2.29
CA LYS A 176 -19.20 32.82 3.28
C LYS A 176 -18.05 32.05 2.65
N SER A 177 -18.28 31.36 1.52
CA SER A 177 -17.23 30.62 0.81
C SER A 177 -16.10 31.54 0.32
N ALA A 178 -16.43 32.75 -0.18
CA ALA A 178 -15.43 33.74 -0.57
C ALA A 178 -14.60 34.26 0.62
N ARG A 179 -15.18 34.35 1.82
CA ARG A 179 -14.44 34.71 3.05
C ARG A 179 -13.51 33.58 3.49
N GLU A 180 -13.99 32.34 3.46
CA GLU A 180 -13.20 31.16 3.80
C GLU A 180 -12.01 30.98 2.86
N GLN A 181 -12.21 31.13 1.54
CA GLN A 181 -11.13 31.06 0.55
C GLN A 181 -10.07 32.16 0.76
N ARG A 182 -10.48 33.37 1.18
CA ARG A 182 -9.54 34.46 1.52
C ARG A 182 -8.73 34.18 2.79
N THR A 183 -9.26 33.39 3.72
CA THR A 183 -8.54 32.97 4.93
C THR A 183 -7.61 31.78 4.70
N VAL A 184 -7.95 30.88 3.78
CA VAL A 184 -7.13 29.70 3.43
C VAL A 184 -5.84 30.10 2.69
N TYR A 185 -5.84 31.21 1.94
CA TYR A 185 -4.71 31.61 1.09
C TYR A 185 -3.66 32.54 1.74
N LYS A 186 -3.62 32.62 3.08
CA LYS A 186 -2.57 33.33 3.79
C LYS A 186 -1.81 32.37 4.69
N GLN A 187 -1.03 31.45 4.10
CA GLN A 187 0.08 30.85 4.83
C GLN A 187 0.95 31.98 5.36
N THR A 188 0.99 32.13 6.67
CA THR A 188 1.79 33.17 7.29
C THR A 188 3.27 32.89 7.01
N LYS A 189 4.11 33.93 6.91
CA LYS A 189 5.57 33.77 6.70
C LYS A 189 6.21 32.80 7.70
N LYS A 190 5.63 32.68 8.91
CA LYS A 190 6.05 31.74 9.95
C LYS A 190 5.69 30.29 9.62
N GLU A 191 4.52 30.01 9.05
CA GLU A 191 4.12 28.66 8.65
C GLU A 191 4.94 28.16 7.47
N ALA A 192 5.20 29.00 6.46
CA ALA A 192 6.11 28.66 5.36
C ALA A 192 7.55 28.40 5.86
N GLN A 193 8.02 29.14 6.87
CA GLN A 193 9.32 28.88 7.51
C GLN A 193 9.33 27.56 8.30
N MET A 194 8.25 27.24 9.00
CA MET A 194 8.10 25.97 9.72
C MET A 194 8.05 24.79 8.75
N GLU A 195 7.33 24.91 7.64
CA GLU A 195 7.22 23.88 6.62
C GLU A 195 8.56 23.63 5.91
N THR A 196 9.28 24.70 5.56
CA THR A 196 10.63 24.57 4.99
C THR A 196 11.65 24.00 5.99
N LYS A 197 11.52 24.30 7.29
CA LYS A 197 12.34 23.69 8.35
C LYS A 197 12.05 22.20 8.48
N LYS A 198 10.77 21.81 8.54
CA LYS A 198 10.34 20.40 8.57
C LYS A 198 10.82 19.63 7.34
N ALA A 199 10.74 20.23 6.15
CA ALA A 199 11.23 19.62 4.92
C ALA A 199 12.76 19.39 4.95
N LYS A 200 13.53 20.34 5.49
CA LYS A 200 14.99 20.18 5.68
C LYS A 200 15.33 19.10 6.69
N GLU A 201 14.60 19.05 7.81
CA GLU A 201 14.77 18.00 8.83
C GLU A 201 14.46 16.62 8.26
N ALA A 202 13.37 16.47 7.48
CA ALA A 202 13.02 15.23 6.82
C ALA A 202 14.06 14.77 5.77
N GLN A 203 14.63 15.71 5.00
CA GLN A 203 15.72 15.39 4.07
C GLN A 203 16.99 14.93 4.80
N ASN A 204 17.33 15.59 5.91
CA ASN A 204 18.48 15.20 6.73
C ASN A 204 18.28 13.82 7.35
N ALA A 205 17.08 13.52 7.88
CA ALA A 205 16.73 12.20 8.40
C ALA A 205 16.87 11.11 7.31
N LYS A 206 16.36 11.35 6.09
CA LYS A 206 16.53 10.40 4.96
C LYS A 206 18.00 10.21 4.56
N LYS A 207 18.81 11.28 4.60
CA LYS A 207 20.27 11.17 4.32
C LYS A 207 20.98 10.39 5.42
N GLU A 208 20.62 10.59 6.67
CA GLU A 208 21.18 9.86 7.81
C GLU A 208 20.78 8.38 7.78
N GLU A 209 19.52 8.08 7.43
CA GLU A 209 19.05 6.71 7.23
C GLU A 209 19.80 6.00 6.09
N ARG A 210 20.01 6.68 4.95
CA ARG A 210 20.85 6.15 3.86
C ARG A 210 22.27 5.89 4.30
N ARG A 211 22.87 6.78 5.11
CA ARG A 211 24.20 6.57 5.69
C ARG A 211 24.22 5.39 6.65
N LYS A 212 23.19 5.22 7.50
CA LYS A 212 23.07 4.07 8.41
C LYS A 212 22.92 2.75 7.65
N ARG A 213 22.12 2.71 6.57
CA ARG A 213 22.00 1.53 5.69
C ARG A 213 23.31 1.21 4.97
N ALA A 214 24.04 2.23 4.51
CA ALA A 214 25.36 2.05 3.88
C ALA A 214 26.43 1.55 4.87
N VAL A 215 26.45 2.05 6.11
CA VAL A 215 27.38 1.61 7.16
C VAL A 215 27.06 0.20 7.68
N LYS A 216 25.78 -0.20 7.68
CA LYS A 216 25.36 -1.57 8.03
C LYS A 216 25.68 -2.62 6.98
N GLY A 217 26.31 -2.27 5.85
CA GLY A 217 26.62 -3.25 4.80
C GLY A 217 25.38 -3.84 4.10
N GLU A 218 24.19 -3.27 4.32
CA GLU A 218 22.92 -3.72 3.72
C GLU A 218 22.76 -3.27 2.25
N ARG A 219 23.87 -3.16 1.51
CA ARG A 219 23.80 -3.30 0.06
C ARG A 219 23.68 -4.80 -0.19
N LYS A 220 22.45 -5.33 -0.07
CA LYS A 220 22.09 -6.57 -0.73
C LYS A 220 22.45 -6.38 -2.21
N ARG A 221 23.46 -7.14 -2.67
CA ARG A 221 23.59 -7.48 -4.07
C ARG A 221 22.30 -8.16 -4.52
#